data_AF-A0A2Z6N7G3-F1
#
_entry.id   AF-A0A2Z6N7G3-F1
#
_cell.length_a   1.000
_cell.length_b   1.000
_cell.length_c   1.000
_cell.angle_alpha   90.00
_cell.angle_beta   90.00
_cell.angle_gamma   90.00
#
_symmetry.space_group_name_H-M   'P 1'
#
loop_
_entity.id
_entity.type
_entity.pdbx_description
1 polymer ?
#
loop_
_entity_poly.entity_id
_entity_poly.type
_entity_poly.pdbx_seq_one_letter_code
_entity_poly.pdbx_strand_id
1 'polypeptide(L)'
;MAQICVLEASVQLKSCPQKFFNFLKSQSEHIPNKAQSENVHGVEIHKGDWNTPGSIEVDEVNKTITYVAVGGNVLELYKNYKAVVKVENRNLKLRIEYEKLDDDTPPPKKYQQFIINIVRDLDGNLVKG
;
A
#
# COMPACT_ATOMS: atom_id res chain seq x y z
N MET A 1 -27.65 -2.59 1.83
CA MET A 1 -26.84 -2.20 0.64
C MET A 1 -25.38 -2.24 1.06
N ALA A 2 -24.47 -2.77 0.25
CA ALA A 2 -23.04 -2.71 0.53
C ALA A 2 -22.60 -1.23 0.52
N GLN A 3 -22.07 -0.73 1.63
CA GLN A 3 -21.55 0.64 1.71
C GLN A 3 -20.02 0.59 1.63
N ILE A 4 -19.48 0.95 0.47
CA ILE A 4 -18.05 1.15 0.31
C ILE A 4 -17.68 2.48 0.96
N CYS A 5 -16.81 2.42 1.97
CA CYS A 5 -16.23 3.58 2.63
C CYS A 5 -14.82 3.83 2.12
N VAL A 6 -14.36 5.09 2.26
CA VAL A 6 -13.03 5.51 1.83
C VAL A 6 -12.31 6.19 2.98
N LEU A 7 -11.04 5.85 3.18
CA LEU A 7 -10.12 6.50 4.12
C LEU A 7 -8.87 6.95 3.37
N GLU A 8 -8.56 8.24 3.39
CA GLU A 8 -7.48 8.83 2.60
C GLU A 8 -6.37 9.42 3.49
N ALA A 9 -5.14 9.41 2.99
CA ALA A 9 -3.99 10.08 3.56
C ALA A 9 -3.01 10.52 2.47
N SER A 10 -2.09 11.41 2.81
CA SER A 10 -1.03 11.86 1.91
C SER A 10 0.29 11.96 2.64
N VAL A 11 1.38 11.61 1.97
CA VAL A 11 2.75 11.72 2.48
C VAL A 11 3.57 12.47 1.44
N GLN A 12 4.24 13.55 1.87
CA GLN A 12 5.20 14.25 1.03
C GLN A 12 6.49 13.42 0.96
N LEU A 13 6.87 13.05 -0.25
CA LEU A 13 8.08 12.30 -0.55
C LEU A 13 9.28 13.23 -0.61
N LYS A 14 10.36 12.83 0.05
CA LYS A 14 11.67 13.47 -0.02
C LYS A 14 12.50 12.94 -1.20
N SER A 15 12.31 11.67 -1.56
CA SER A 15 12.97 11.02 -2.68
C SER A 15 12.38 11.43 -4.04
N CYS A 16 13.02 10.99 -5.12
CA CYS A 16 12.49 11.17 -6.48
C CYS A 16 11.18 10.38 -6.65
N PRO A 17 10.05 11.00 -7.04
CA PRO A 17 8.75 10.31 -7.15
C PRO A 17 8.79 9.13 -8.11
N GLN A 18 9.50 9.26 -9.23
CA GLN A 18 9.66 8.18 -10.19
C GLN A 18 10.47 7.02 -9.62
N LYS A 19 11.53 7.31 -8.84
CA LYS A 19 12.34 6.28 -8.16
C LYS A 19 11.50 5.53 -7.13
N PHE A 20 10.71 6.26 -6.35
CA PHE A 20 9.81 5.67 -5.35
C PHE A 20 8.72 4.80 -5.99
N PHE A 21 8.05 5.30 -7.02
CA PHE A 21 7.05 4.53 -7.77
C PHE A 21 7.66 3.26 -8.39
N ASN A 22 8.83 3.38 -9.02
CA ASN A 22 9.53 2.23 -9.59
C ASN A 22 9.93 1.21 -8.52
N PHE A 23 10.33 1.64 -7.32
CA PHE A 23 10.61 0.73 -6.23
C PHE A 23 9.36 -0.07 -5.82
N LEU A 24 8.22 0.60 -5.61
CA LEU A 24 6.97 -0.07 -5.22
C LEU A 24 6.47 -1.07 -6.28
N LYS A 25 6.63 -0.73 -7.56
CA LYS A 25 6.11 -1.55 -8.65
C LYS A 25 6.96 -2.77 -8.98
N SER A 26 8.25 -2.79 -8.64
CA SER A 26 9.16 -3.85 -9.13
C SER A 26 10.16 -4.38 -8.10
N GLN A 27 10.15 -3.90 -6.86
CA GLN A 27 11.10 -4.29 -5.81
C GLN A 27 10.45 -4.37 -4.43
N SER A 28 9.15 -4.64 -4.37
CA SER A 28 8.39 -4.70 -3.12
C SER A 28 8.81 -5.86 -2.21
N GLU A 29 9.37 -6.93 -2.77
CA GLU A 29 9.95 -8.06 -2.02
C GLU A 29 11.15 -7.62 -1.17
N HIS A 30 11.75 -6.47 -1.49
CA HIS A 30 12.82 -5.86 -0.70
C HIS A 30 12.30 -4.88 0.35
N ILE A 31 10.99 -4.69 0.50
CA ILE A 31 10.43 -3.85 1.56
C ILE A 31 10.93 -4.28 2.95
N PRO A 32 10.95 -5.57 3.34
CA PRO A 32 11.47 -5.96 4.66
C PRO A 32 12.94 -5.58 4.86
N ASN A 33 13.75 -5.61 3.79
CA ASN A 33 15.18 -5.26 3.86
C ASN A 33 15.43 -3.74 3.78
N LYS A 34 14.49 -3.00 3.20
CA LYS A 34 14.59 -1.56 2.93
C LYS A 34 13.76 -0.71 3.88
N ALA A 35 12.80 -1.27 4.59
CA ALA A 35 12.13 -0.61 5.70
C ALA A 35 12.99 -0.82 6.94
N GLN A 36 13.34 0.26 7.64
CA GLN A 36 14.12 0.16 8.88
C GLN A 36 13.27 -0.25 10.08
N SER A 37 11.95 -0.19 9.97
CA SER A 37 11.06 -0.62 11.05
C SER A 37 10.81 -2.12 11.05
N GLU A 38 10.71 -2.69 12.25
CA GLU A 38 10.23 -4.06 12.53
C GLU A 38 8.75 -4.28 12.16
N ASN A 39 8.11 -3.33 11.47
CA ASN A 39 6.70 -3.40 11.13
C ASN A 39 6.44 -4.47 10.06
N VAL A 40 7.39 -4.69 9.13
CA VAL A 40 7.24 -5.68 8.06
C VAL A 40 8.29 -6.77 8.20
N HIS A 41 7.85 -7.96 8.59
CA HIS A 41 8.73 -9.11 8.80
C HIS A 41 9.02 -9.88 7.50
N GLY A 42 8.16 -9.76 6.49
CA GLY A 42 8.29 -10.45 5.22
C GLY A 42 7.28 -9.95 4.18
N VAL A 43 7.65 -10.07 2.91
CA VAL A 43 6.76 -9.93 1.75
C VAL A 43 6.98 -11.15 0.89
N GLU A 44 5.95 -11.98 0.78
CA GLU A 44 6.01 -13.23 0.03
C GLU A 44 4.99 -13.20 -1.11
N ILE A 45 5.41 -13.67 -2.28
CA ILE A 45 4.52 -13.82 -3.43
C ILE A 45 3.73 -15.11 -3.24
N HIS A 46 2.42 -14.98 -3.03
CA HIS A 46 1.55 -16.15 -2.78
C HIS A 46 1.30 -16.99 -4.04
N LYS A 47 1.26 -16.35 -5.23
CA LYS A 47 1.07 -17.02 -6.52
C LYS A 47 1.65 -16.19 -7.66
N GLY A 48 2.30 -16.84 -8.64
CA GLY A 48 2.86 -16.19 -9.82
C GLY A 48 4.13 -15.39 -9.50
N ASP A 49 4.32 -14.28 -10.20
CA ASP A 49 5.33 -13.26 -9.92
C ASP A 49 4.68 -11.90 -9.63
N TRP A 50 5.50 -10.91 -9.25
CA TRP A 50 5.02 -9.57 -8.87
C TRP A 50 4.30 -8.84 -10.03
N ASN A 51 4.65 -9.16 -11.27
CA ASN A 51 4.09 -8.54 -12.48
C ASN A 51 2.96 -9.36 -13.11
N THR A 52 2.62 -10.51 -12.52
CA THR A 52 1.58 -11.40 -13.03
C THR A 52 0.22 -10.70 -12.87
N PRO A 53 -0.62 -10.68 -13.92
CA PRO A 53 -1.98 -10.17 -13.80
C PRO A 53 -2.73 -10.83 -12.64
N GLY A 54 -3.20 -10.03 -11.69
CA GLY A 54 -3.85 -10.49 -10.46
C GLY A 54 -2.98 -10.46 -9.20
N SER A 55 -1.67 -10.17 -9.31
CA SER A 55 -0.78 -9.95 -8.16
C SER A 55 -0.95 -8.54 -7.59
N ILE A 56 -0.73 -7.53 -8.43
CA ILE A 56 -1.05 -6.11 -8.17
C ILE A 56 -1.52 -5.48 -9.48
N GLU A 57 -2.30 -4.39 -9.41
CA GLU A 57 -2.66 -3.62 -10.60
C GLU A 57 -1.77 -2.38 -10.67
N VAL A 58 -1.06 -2.20 -11.77
CA VAL A 58 -0.18 -1.05 -12.00
C VAL A 58 -0.69 -0.23 -13.17
N ASP A 59 -0.98 1.05 -12.91
CA ASP A 59 -1.24 2.05 -13.93
C ASP A 59 0.00 2.93 -14.08
N GLU A 60 0.80 2.63 -15.10
CA GLU A 60 2.03 3.36 -15.42
C GLU A 60 1.79 4.80 -15.87
N VAL A 61 0.63 5.10 -16.46
CA VAL A 61 0.33 6.44 -16.97
C VAL A 61 -0.05 7.36 -15.81
N ASN A 62 -0.95 6.88 -14.93
CA ASN A 62 -1.41 7.64 -13.77
C ASN A 62 -0.50 7.50 -12.54
N LYS A 63 0.54 6.67 -12.62
CA LYS A 63 1.46 6.35 -11.51
C LYS A 63 0.69 5.87 -10.28
N THR A 64 -0.19 4.90 -10.50
CA THR A 64 -1.03 4.29 -9.47
C THR A 64 -0.71 2.80 -9.33
N ILE A 65 -0.71 2.30 -8.08
CA ILE A 65 -0.64 0.88 -7.76
C ILE A 65 -1.82 0.53 -6.86
N THR A 66 -2.53 -0.55 -7.20
CA THR A 66 -3.64 -1.08 -6.40
C THR A 66 -3.25 -2.42 -5.77
N TYR A 67 -3.44 -2.51 -4.46
CA TYR A 67 -3.32 -3.72 -3.67
C TYR A 67 -4.70 -4.14 -3.18
N VAL A 68 -5.12 -5.36 -3.53
CA VAL A 68 -6.40 -5.94 -3.09
C VAL A 68 -6.11 -7.03 -2.05
N ALA A 69 -6.74 -6.94 -0.88
CA ALA A 69 -6.63 -7.99 0.10
C ALA A 69 -7.43 -9.22 -0.37
N VAL A 70 -6.80 -10.39 -0.34
CA VAL A 70 -7.40 -11.68 -0.70
C VAL A 70 -7.47 -12.65 0.49
N GLY A 71 -6.96 -12.26 1.65
CA GLY A 71 -6.95 -13.04 2.88
C GLY A 71 -6.31 -12.31 4.06
N GLY A 72 -6.12 -13.02 5.17
CA GLY A 72 -5.47 -12.53 6.40
C GLY A 72 -6.38 -11.70 7.30
N ASN A 73 -5.84 -11.23 8.43
CA ASN A 73 -6.61 -10.56 9.50
C ASN A 73 -7.37 -9.31 9.04
N VAL A 74 -6.97 -8.69 7.93
CA VAL A 74 -7.71 -7.55 7.38
C VAL A 74 -9.11 -7.98 6.88
N LEU A 75 -9.24 -9.18 6.30
CA LEU A 75 -10.53 -9.69 5.82
C LEU A 75 -11.38 -10.34 6.93
N GLU A 76 -10.82 -10.52 8.13
CA GLU A 76 -11.60 -10.86 9.33
C GLU A 76 -12.41 -9.66 9.84
N LEU A 77 -12.05 -8.44 9.44
CA LEU A 77 -12.70 -7.19 9.86
C LEU A 77 -13.44 -6.48 8.72
N TYR A 78 -13.01 -6.67 7.47
CA TYR A 78 -13.58 -5.99 6.31
C TYR A 78 -13.95 -7.01 5.23
N LYS A 79 -15.17 -6.92 4.68
CA LYS A 79 -15.60 -7.79 3.57
C LYS A 79 -14.74 -7.57 2.33
N ASN A 80 -14.36 -6.32 2.12
CA ASN A 80 -13.51 -5.87 1.03
C ASN A 80 -12.49 -4.89 1.59
N TYR A 81 -11.24 -5.00 1.15
CA TYR A 81 -10.18 -4.06 1.49
C TYR A 81 -9.25 -3.88 0.30
N LYS A 82 -9.12 -2.64 -0.17
CA LYS A 82 -8.29 -2.25 -1.29
C LYS A 82 -7.49 -1.00 -0.92
N ALA A 83 -6.17 -1.07 -1.05
CA ALA A 83 -5.28 0.07 -0.88
C ALA A 83 -4.80 0.54 -2.26
N VAL A 84 -5.07 1.80 -2.58
CA VAL A 84 -4.64 2.46 -3.81
C VAL A 84 -3.59 3.50 -3.46
N VAL A 85 -2.43 3.37 -4.08
CA VAL A 85 -1.28 4.25 -3.89
C VAL A 85 -1.03 5.01 -5.18
N LYS A 86 -1.11 6.34 -5.15
CA LYS A 86 -0.81 7.20 -6.29
C LYS A 86 0.37 8.11 -5.98
N VAL A 87 1.33 8.19 -6.90
CA VAL A 87 2.50 9.06 -6.78
C VAL A 87 2.39 10.21 -7.76
N GLU A 88 2.22 11.43 -7.25
CA GLU A 88 2.11 12.65 -8.07
C GLU A 88 2.74 13.86 -7.36
N ASN A 89 3.46 14.72 -8.09
CA ASN A 89 4.01 15.98 -7.56
C ASN A 89 4.77 15.86 -6.22
N ARG A 90 5.64 14.85 -6.07
CA ARG A 90 6.34 14.52 -4.80
C ARG A 90 5.41 14.23 -3.62
N ASN A 91 4.19 13.81 -3.88
CA ASN A 91 3.27 13.30 -2.88
C ASN A 91 2.88 11.87 -3.22
N LEU A 92 2.83 11.03 -2.20
CA LEU A 92 2.15 9.76 -2.24
C LEU A 92 0.76 9.96 -1.62
N LYS A 93 -0.28 9.70 -2.40
CA LYS A 93 -1.66 9.65 -1.93
C LYS A 93 -2.05 8.20 -1.69
N LEU A 94 -2.47 7.90 -0.46
CA LEU A 94 -3.00 6.62 -0.06
C LEU A 94 -4.52 6.73 0.06
N ARG A 95 -5.24 5.88 -0.65
CA ARG A 95 -6.69 5.73 -0.54
C ARG A 95 -7.00 4.29 -0.19
N ILE A 96 -7.65 4.07 0.94
CA ILE A 96 -8.12 2.75 1.37
C ILE A 96 -9.62 2.70 1.15
N GLU A 97 -10.04 1.84 0.22
CA GLU A 97 -11.44 1.51 -0.03
C GLU A 97 -11.78 0.25 0.75
N TYR A 98 -12.81 0.31 1.58
CA TYR A 98 -13.16 -0.81 2.45
C TYR A 98 -14.66 -0.92 2.63
N GLU A 99 -15.12 -2.14 2.84
CA GLU A 99 -16.47 -2.45 3.28
C GLU A 99 -16.37 -3.11 4.65
N LYS A 100 -17.03 -2.52 5.65
CA LYS A 100 -17.06 -3.08 7.00
C LYS A 100 -17.73 -4.46 7.01
N LEU A 101 -17.28 -5.34 7.90
CA LEU A 101 -17.98 -6.61 8.14
C LEU A 101 -19.36 -6.36 8.76
N ASP A 102 -19.41 -5.47 9.74
CA ASP A 102 -20.60 -5.03 10.48
C ASP A 102 -20.50 -3.55 10.89
N ASP A 103 -21.56 -3.00 11.49
CA ASP A 103 -21.63 -1.57 11.83
C ASP A 103 -20.62 -1.15 12.92
N ASP A 104 -20.27 -2.08 13.82
CA ASP A 104 -19.36 -1.87 14.94
C ASP A 104 -17.88 -1.88 14.51
N THR A 105 -17.58 -2.45 13.35
CA THR A 105 -16.24 -2.46 12.77
C THR A 105 -15.70 -1.03 12.63
N PRO A 106 -14.53 -0.68 13.21
CA PRO A 106 -13.97 0.66 13.09
C PRO A 106 -13.35 0.90 11.70
N PRO A 107 -13.17 2.16 11.27
CA PRO A 107 -12.36 2.48 10.10
C PRO A 107 -10.92 1.94 10.22
N PRO A 108 -10.25 1.54 9.12
CA PRO A 108 -8.95 0.88 9.12
C PRO A 108 -7.75 1.80 9.41
N LYS A 109 -7.87 2.73 10.38
CA LYS A 109 -6.83 3.69 10.74
C LYS A 109 -5.52 3.03 11.16
N LYS A 110 -5.57 1.87 11.81
CA LYS A 110 -4.38 1.09 12.18
C LYS A 110 -3.61 0.63 10.94
N TYR A 111 -4.30 0.08 9.94
CA TYR A 111 -3.69 -0.36 8.68
C TYR A 111 -3.21 0.83 7.84
N GLN A 112 -3.95 1.94 7.85
CA GLN A 112 -3.51 3.19 7.22
C GLN A 112 -2.19 3.69 7.80
N GLN A 113 -2.08 3.78 9.13
CA GLN A 113 -0.87 4.25 9.80
C GLN A 113 0.31 3.31 9.55
N PHE A 114 0.05 2.00 9.52
CA PHE A 114 1.03 0.99 9.16
C PHE A 114 1.61 1.22 7.76
N ILE A 115 0.76 1.39 6.73
CA ILE A 115 1.19 1.69 5.36
C ILE A 115 1.99 3.00 5.30
N ILE A 116 1.53 4.04 5.99
CA ILE A 116 2.21 5.34 6.05
C ILE A 116 3.62 5.20 6.65
N ASN A 117 3.78 4.38 7.70
CA ASN A 117 5.09 4.15 8.31
C ASN A 117 6.05 3.47 7.34
N ILE A 118 5.59 2.44 6.62
CA ILE A 118 6.37 1.77 5.56
C ILE A 118 6.79 2.79 4.50
N VAL A 119 5.86 3.62 4.02
CA VAL A 119 6.15 4.65 3.01
C VAL A 119 7.24 5.61 3.47
N ARG A 120 7.16 6.09 4.72
CA ARG A 120 8.16 7.02 5.29
C ARG A 120 9.53 6.39 5.43
N ASP A 121 9.60 5.14 5.87
CA ASP A 121 10.86 4.41 6.01
C ASP A 121 11.53 4.19 4.65
N LEU A 122 10.75 3.71 3.68
CA LEU A 122 11.24 3.51 2.32
C LEU A 122 11.71 4.82 1.68
N ASP A 123 10.94 5.90 1.85
CA ASP A 123 11.27 7.21 1.28
C ASP A 123 12.57 7.74 1.89
N GLY A 124 12.72 7.62 3.22
CA GLY A 124 13.95 7.99 3.93
C GLY A 124 15.18 7.23 3.44
N ASN A 125 15.03 5.96 3.06
CA ASN A 125 16.14 5.14 2.56
C ASN A 125 16.44 5.37 1.08
N LEU A 126 15.43 5.70 0.27
CA LEU A 126 15.60 6.06 -1.13
C LEU A 126 16.20 7.46 -1.35
N VAL A 127 16.26 8.29 -0.31
CA VAL A 127 17.03 9.56 -0.31
C VAL A 127 18.53 9.31 -0.14
N LYS A 128 18.92 8.24 0.57
CA LYS A 128 20.31 7.98 0.98
C LYS A 128 21.14 7.21 -0.05
N GLY A 129 20.49 6.57 -1.03
CA GLY A 129 21.14 5.93 -2.19
C GLY A 129 20.55 6.43 -3.48
#